data_AF-A0A5B8FZA1-F1
#
_entry.id   AF-A0A5B8FZA1-F1
#
_cell.length_a   1.000
_cell.length_b   1.000
_cell.length_c   1.000
_cell.angle_alpha   90.00
_cell.angle_beta   90.00
_cell.angle_gamma   90.00
#
_symmetry.space_group_name_H-M   'P 1'
#
loop_
_entity.id
_entity.type
_entity.pdbx_description
1 polymer ?
#
loop_
_entity_poly.entity_id
_entity_poly.type
_entity_poly.pdbx_seq_one_letter_code
_entity_poly.pdbx_strand_id
1 'polypeptide(L)'
;MTDAGLTDAGGEPLTFADFRPGRIRDYMEAMRKADMWVFQHIPKTAGSSLSAELARHRGPYRNIHIAYMDRSSSMIDRRDAATQQFIDDLGKEQLRSASGHLRFENVESIREAIPGVHLFTFVRDPVERVISEYHYSRSPEHADPAGFIARFPTLGDFARSSEATNKMAVFIAGRRRIAPAHLPAFAFKRFHFIGSQKLYTPSYRILSTMLWHPTKQKAALRVSGRKNAADEVDPEILEIIRDNNRADQALYNAVQIAFRNVREELNEILKEYAEEWRAKNPRADADTDTVDASD
;
A
#
# COMPACT_ATOMS: atom_id res chain seq x y z
N MET A 1 11.71 -26.39 -18.28
CA MET A 1 10.29 -26.10 -18.59
C MET A 1 10.09 -24.62 -18.34
N THR A 2 9.95 -23.84 -19.40
CA THR A 2 9.76 -22.39 -19.36
C THR A 2 8.35 -22.08 -18.85
N ASP A 3 8.24 -21.69 -17.58
CA ASP A 3 6.99 -21.23 -16.97
C ASP A 3 6.62 -19.88 -17.63
N ALA A 4 5.67 -19.93 -18.56
CA ALA A 4 5.06 -18.73 -19.10
C ALA A 4 4.24 -18.12 -17.95
N GLY A 5 4.83 -17.16 -17.25
CA GLY A 5 4.06 -16.18 -16.49
C GLY A 5 2.96 -15.64 -17.40
N LEU A 6 1.73 -15.59 -16.91
CA LEU A 6 0.62 -15.02 -17.66
C LEU A 6 0.99 -13.57 -17.95
N THR A 7 1.27 -13.32 -19.22
CA THR A 7 1.61 -12.02 -19.75
C THR A 7 0.37 -11.43 -20.42
N ASP A 8 0.33 -10.13 -20.62
CA ASP A 8 -0.68 -9.55 -21.50
C ASP A 8 -0.47 -10.04 -22.95
N ALA A 9 -1.34 -9.63 -23.87
CA ALA A 9 -1.25 -10.02 -25.28
C ALA A 9 0.09 -9.63 -25.94
N GLY A 10 0.90 -8.77 -25.32
CA GLY A 10 2.21 -8.33 -25.76
C GLY A 10 3.39 -9.02 -25.07
N GLY A 11 3.18 -9.94 -24.13
CA GLY A 11 4.27 -10.58 -23.40
C GLY A 11 4.74 -9.82 -22.15
N GLU A 12 4.04 -8.77 -21.73
CA GLU A 12 4.39 -7.98 -20.53
C GLU A 12 3.73 -8.56 -19.26
N PRO A 13 4.38 -8.45 -18.08
CA PRO A 13 3.78 -8.86 -16.82
C PRO A 13 2.48 -8.10 -16.53
N LEU A 14 1.47 -8.80 -16.02
CA LEU A 14 0.21 -8.16 -15.64
C LEU A 14 0.43 -7.15 -14.51
N THR A 15 -0.34 -6.06 -14.56
CA THR A 15 -0.27 -4.97 -13.58
C THR A 15 -1.66 -4.63 -13.05
N PHE A 16 -1.76 -3.65 -12.15
CA PHE A 16 -3.06 -3.18 -11.68
C PHE A 16 -3.90 -2.55 -12.80
N ALA A 17 -3.31 -2.20 -13.95
CA ALA A 17 -4.06 -1.81 -15.15
C ALA A 17 -4.92 -2.96 -15.72
N ASP A 18 -4.55 -4.21 -15.42
CA ASP A 18 -5.27 -5.43 -15.80
C ASP A 18 -6.35 -5.84 -14.79
N PHE A 19 -6.43 -5.15 -13.65
CA PHE A 19 -7.46 -5.37 -12.63
C PHE A 19 -8.80 -4.79 -13.08
N ARG A 20 -9.48 -5.53 -13.98
CA ARG A 20 -10.70 -5.11 -14.68
C ARG A 20 -11.67 -6.29 -14.91
N PRO A 21 -12.94 -6.02 -15.23
CA PRO A 21 -13.95 -7.06 -15.39
C PRO A 21 -13.58 -8.12 -16.43
N GLY A 22 -13.93 -9.36 -16.15
CA GLY A 22 -13.68 -10.54 -16.99
C GLY A 22 -12.23 -11.01 -17.00
N ARG A 23 -11.38 -10.48 -16.12
CA ARG A 23 -9.95 -10.81 -16.04
C ARG A 23 -9.45 -11.02 -14.62
N ILE A 24 -10.30 -10.96 -13.60
CA ILE A 24 -9.85 -10.96 -12.22
C ILE A 24 -9.21 -12.28 -11.83
N ARG A 25 -9.75 -13.40 -12.32
CA ARG A 25 -9.17 -14.73 -12.06
C ARG A 25 -7.76 -14.83 -12.64
N ASP A 26 -7.61 -14.60 -13.94
CA ASP A 26 -6.31 -14.68 -14.63
C ASP A 26 -5.29 -13.73 -13.98
N TYR A 27 -5.73 -12.52 -13.63
CA TYR A 27 -4.91 -11.56 -12.91
C TYR A 27 -4.44 -12.12 -11.56
N MET A 28 -5.35 -12.63 -10.72
CA MET A 28 -5.00 -13.17 -9.41
C MET A 28 -4.10 -14.41 -9.50
N GLU A 29 -4.34 -15.30 -10.47
CA GLU A 29 -3.51 -16.48 -10.72
C GLU A 29 -2.09 -16.10 -11.15
N ALA A 30 -1.96 -15.11 -12.03
CA ALA A 30 -0.66 -14.58 -12.43
C ALA A 30 0.11 -14.02 -11.22
N MET A 31 -0.57 -13.25 -10.36
CA MET A 31 0.05 -12.65 -9.18
C MET A 31 0.56 -13.69 -8.16
N ARG A 32 -0.10 -14.85 -8.06
CA ARG A 32 0.30 -15.92 -7.13
C ARG A 32 1.64 -16.57 -7.47
N LYS A 33 2.09 -16.47 -8.73
CA LYS A 33 3.35 -17.06 -9.19
C LYS A 33 4.58 -16.23 -8.82
N ALA A 34 4.43 -15.01 -8.31
CA ALA A 34 5.58 -14.16 -8.00
C ALA A 34 6.39 -14.68 -6.80
N ASP A 35 7.70 -14.72 -6.98
CA ASP A 35 8.66 -15.11 -5.95
C ASP A 35 8.79 -14.04 -4.86
N MET A 36 8.92 -12.78 -5.28
CA MET A 36 9.21 -11.65 -4.39
C MET A 36 8.24 -10.48 -4.56
N TRP A 37 7.74 -9.97 -3.43
CA TRP A 37 6.88 -8.80 -3.37
C TRP A 37 7.49 -7.67 -2.55
N VAL A 38 7.47 -6.44 -3.06
CA VAL A 38 7.89 -5.24 -2.33
C VAL A 38 6.68 -4.34 -2.11
N PHE A 39 6.38 -4.10 -0.83
CA PHE A 39 5.39 -3.12 -0.40
C PHE A 39 6.03 -1.74 -0.35
N GLN A 40 5.71 -0.89 -1.34
CA GLN A 40 6.00 0.52 -1.25
C GLN A 40 5.03 1.15 -0.25
N HIS A 41 5.45 1.19 1.01
CA HIS A 41 4.62 1.67 2.11
C HIS A 41 4.58 3.20 2.09
N ILE A 42 3.41 3.76 1.83
CA ILE A 42 3.18 5.20 1.95
C ILE A 42 2.73 5.51 3.38
N PRO A 43 3.34 6.48 4.08
CA PRO A 43 2.92 6.81 5.43
C PRO A 43 1.42 7.08 5.56
N LYS A 44 0.83 6.51 6.62
CA LYS A 44 -0.59 6.69 7.00
C LYS A 44 -1.61 6.05 6.04
N THR A 45 -1.20 5.05 5.25
CA THR A 45 -2.10 4.25 4.39
C THR A 45 -2.26 2.80 4.89
N ALA A 46 -2.34 2.61 6.20
CA ALA A 46 -2.53 1.31 6.90
C ALA A 46 -1.33 0.32 6.86
N GLY A 47 -0.13 0.76 6.52
CA GLY A 47 0.97 -0.18 6.29
C GLY A 47 1.61 -0.83 7.51
N SER A 48 1.44 -0.34 8.75
CA SER A 48 1.97 -1.02 9.95
C SER A 48 1.27 -2.36 10.22
N SER A 49 -0.06 -2.40 10.14
CA SER A 49 -0.82 -3.65 10.27
C SER A 49 -0.49 -4.61 9.14
N LEU A 50 -0.36 -4.09 7.91
CA LEU A 50 -0.06 -4.92 6.75
C LEU A 50 1.37 -5.50 6.79
N SER A 51 2.33 -4.72 7.27
CA SER A 51 3.72 -5.18 7.47
C SER A 51 3.79 -6.34 8.47
N ALA A 52 2.97 -6.31 9.53
CA ALA A 52 2.87 -7.40 10.49
C ALA A 52 2.28 -8.67 9.86
N GLU A 53 1.26 -8.54 9.01
CA GLU A 53 0.68 -9.68 8.29
C GLU A 53 1.66 -10.28 7.27
N LEU A 54 2.45 -9.45 6.57
CA LEU A 54 3.54 -9.93 5.69
C LEU A 54 4.60 -10.71 6.46
N ALA A 55 5.05 -10.18 7.60
CA ALA A 55 6.01 -10.86 8.47
C ALA A 55 5.47 -12.21 8.97
N ARG A 56 4.17 -12.27 9.27
CA ARG A 56 3.50 -13.47 9.79
C ARG A 56 3.30 -14.56 8.75
N HIS A 57 2.91 -14.19 7.53
CA HIS A 57 2.45 -15.15 6.51
C HIS A 57 3.38 -15.35 5.33
N ARG A 58 4.24 -14.36 5.04
CA ARG A 58 5.09 -14.34 3.85
C ARG A 58 6.56 -14.15 4.23
N GLY A 59 6.99 -14.84 5.28
CA GLY A 59 8.39 -14.99 5.62
C GLY A 59 9.15 -15.80 4.56
N PRO A 60 10.45 -15.56 4.33
CA PRO A 60 11.28 -14.53 4.96
C PRO A 60 10.89 -13.10 4.52
N TYR A 61 10.74 -12.20 5.50
CA TYR A 61 10.28 -10.81 5.32
C TYR A 61 11.30 -9.83 5.91
N ARG A 62 11.50 -8.70 5.23
CA ARG A 62 12.39 -7.62 5.69
C ARG A 62 11.73 -6.25 5.60
N ASN A 63 11.83 -5.45 6.67
CA ASN A 63 11.49 -4.03 6.62
C ASN A 63 12.76 -3.21 6.36
N ILE A 64 12.71 -2.34 5.34
CA ILE A 64 13.79 -1.43 4.98
C ILE A 64 13.66 -0.19 5.86
N HIS A 65 14.36 -0.23 6.98
CA HIS A 65 14.33 0.83 7.99
C HIS A 65 15.20 2.02 7.57
N ILE A 66 14.60 3.21 7.57
CA ILE A 66 15.31 4.47 7.34
C ILE A 66 15.68 5.04 8.71
N ALA A 67 16.95 5.38 8.92
CA ALA A 67 17.43 5.94 10.18
C ALA A 67 16.96 7.40 10.39
N TYR A 68 15.73 7.61 10.87
CA TYR A 68 15.16 8.96 11.06
C TYR A 68 15.91 9.80 12.12
N MET A 69 16.57 9.15 13.07
CA MET A 69 17.27 9.82 14.19
C MET A 69 18.67 10.34 13.82
N ASP A 70 19.29 9.86 12.74
CA ASP A 70 20.63 10.27 12.33
C ASP A 70 20.62 11.63 11.62
N ARG A 71 20.67 12.74 12.35
CA ARG A 71 20.66 14.09 11.74
C ARG A 71 21.89 14.47 10.91
N SER A 72 22.90 13.60 10.77
CA SER A 72 24.14 13.92 10.05
C SER A 72 23.98 13.98 8.51
N SER A 73 22.92 13.38 7.98
CA SER A 73 22.68 13.21 6.54
C SER A 73 21.26 13.62 6.14
N SER A 74 21.01 13.90 4.86
CA SER A 74 19.65 14.25 4.41
C SER A 74 18.71 13.03 4.44
N MET A 75 17.40 13.27 4.51
CA MET A 75 16.40 12.20 4.42
C MET A 75 16.40 11.46 3.07
N ILE A 76 17.06 12.00 2.05
CA ILE A 76 17.24 11.34 0.76
C ILE A 76 18.42 10.37 0.89
N ASP A 77 19.58 10.85 1.33
CA ASP A 77 20.79 10.03 1.49
C ASP A 77 20.54 8.83 2.40
N ARG A 78 19.77 9.01 3.49
CA ARG A 78 19.42 7.90 4.39
C ARG A 78 18.52 6.85 3.74
N ARG A 79 17.62 7.26 2.86
CA ARG A 79 16.80 6.30 2.09
C ARG A 79 17.64 5.55 1.09
N ASP A 80 18.54 6.25 0.41
CA ASP A 80 19.40 5.68 -0.61
C ASP A 80 20.37 4.66 0.03
N ALA A 81 20.99 5.02 1.17
CA ALA A 81 21.83 4.12 1.94
C ALA A 81 21.07 2.88 2.44
N ALA A 82 19.87 3.05 3.00
CA ALA A 82 19.05 1.92 3.44
C ALA A 82 18.62 1.00 2.28
N THR A 83 18.35 1.58 1.12
CA THR A 83 18.00 0.84 -0.11
C THR A 83 19.20 0.07 -0.64
N GLN A 84 20.38 0.69 -0.68
CA GLN A 84 21.61 0.04 -1.12
C GLN A 84 21.98 -1.11 -0.20
N GLN A 85 21.94 -0.90 1.11
CA GLN A 85 22.18 -1.96 2.10
C GLN A 85 21.22 -3.14 1.92
N PHE A 86 19.95 -2.85 1.65
CA PHE A 86 18.97 -3.89 1.34
C PHE A 86 19.37 -4.70 0.09
N ILE A 87 19.78 -4.02 -0.99
CA ILE A 87 20.20 -4.64 -2.24
C ILE A 87 21.45 -5.51 -2.05
N ASP A 88 22.46 -5.00 -1.34
CA ASP A 88 23.72 -5.71 -1.07
C ASP A 88 23.50 -6.99 -0.26
N ASP A 89 22.42 -7.06 0.51
CA ASP A 89 22.07 -8.21 1.32
C ASP A 89 21.19 -9.25 0.60
N LEU A 90 20.65 -8.97 -0.59
CA LEU A 90 19.75 -9.89 -1.31
C LEU A 90 20.39 -11.25 -1.61
N GLY A 91 21.71 -11.30 -1.82
CA GLY A 91 22.45 -12.54 -2.03
C GLY A 91 22.61 -13.41 -0.77
N LYS A 92 22.24 -12.90 0.41
CA LYS A 92 22.42 -13.57 1.70
C LYS A 92 21.13 -14.25 2.19
N GLU A 93 19.97 -13.82 1.69
CA GLU A 93 18.65 -14.30 2.14
C GLU A 93 17.70 -14.46 0.97
N GLN A 94 16.98 -15.60 0.92
CA GLN A 94 15.87 -15.78 -0.03
C GLN A 94 14.61 -15.07 0.47
N LEU A 95 14.57 -13.74 0.36
CA LEU A 95 13.43 -12.93 0.77
C LEU A 95 12.23 -13.18 -0.15
N ARG A 96 11.06 -13.37 0.48
CA ARG A 96 9.77 -13.47 -0.22
C ARG A 96 8.99 -12.17 -0.22
N SER A 97 9.25 -11.32 0.76
CA SER A 97 8.64 -10.00 0.81
C SER A 97 9.51 -8.97 1.51
N ALA A 98 9.35 -7.71 1.11
CA ALA A 98 9.95 -6.57 1.81
C ALA A 98 8.99 -5.40 1.87
N SER A 99 9.21 -4.47 2.79
CA SER A 99 8.48 -3.19 2.82
C SER A 99 9.35 -2.04 3.28
N GLY A 100 8.97 -0.81 2.94
CA GLY A 100 9.63 0.38 3.47
C GLY A 100 8.98 1.68 2.99
N HIS A 101 9.28 2.79 3.67
CA HIS A 101 8.88 4.14 3.23
C HIS A 101 9.76 4.66 2.07
N LEU A 102 9.77 3.88 0.99
CA LEU A 102 10.61 4.09 -0.19
C LEU A 102 9.97 5.09 -1.14
N ARG A 103 10.79 5.97 -1.73
CA ARG A 103 10.37 6.83 -2.84
C ARG A 103 10.58 6.12 -4.18
N PHE A 104 10.03 6.71 -5.24
CA PHE A 104 10.11 6.18 -6.60
C PHE A 104 11.52 5.71 -6.96
N GLU A 105 12.52 6.56 -6.76
CA GLU A 105 13.92 6.29 -7.11
C GLU A 105 14.45 5.04 -6.39
N ASN A 106 14.14 4.90 -5.10
CA ASN A 106 14.54 3.74 -4.31
C ASN A 106 13.90 2.44 -4.81
N VAL A 107 12.61 2.51 -5.17
CA VAL A 107 11.90 1.34 -5.70
C VAL A 107 12.42 0.96 -7.09
N GLU A 108 12.81 1.93 -7.92
CA GLU A 108 13.46 1.62 -9.21
C GLU A 108 14.80 0.91 -9.01
N SER A 109 15.65 1.37 -8.09
CA SER A 109 16.90 0.66 -7.78
C SER A 109 16.66 -0.79 -7.36
N ILE A 110 15.59 -1.06 -6.59
CA ILE A 110 15.22 -2.43 -6.22
C ILE A 110 14.75 -3.24 -7.44
N ARG A 111 13.95 -2.65 -8.34
CA ARG A 111 13.49 -3.35 -9.56
C ARG A 111 14.65 -3.67 -10.51
N GLU A 112 15.63 -2.77 -10.59
CA GLU A 112 16.84 -2.99 -11.39
C GLU A 112 17.69 -4.13 -10.81
N ALA A 113 17.82 -4.18 -9.48
CA ALA A 113 18.55 -5.24 -8.79
C ALA A 113 17.80 -6.59 -8.76
N ILE A 114 16.47 -6.58 -8.85
CA ILE A 114 15.61 -7.77 -8.74
C ILE A 114 14.64 -7.81 -9.94
N PRO A 115 15.08 -8.33 -11.09
CA PRO A 115 14.21 -8.54 -12.23
C PRO A 115 13.00 -9.40 -11.85
N GLY A 116 11.80 -8.95 -12.24
CA GLY A 116 10.55 -9.66 -11.93
C GLY A 116 9.98 -9.41 -10.53
N VAL A 117 10.54 -8.50 -9.73
CA VAL A 117 9.95 -8.15 -8.43
C VAL A 117 8.56 -7.54 -8.59
N HIS A 118 7.59 -8.09 -7.87
CA HIS A 118 6.24 -7.55 -7.85
C HIS A 118 6.14 -6.40 -6.84
N LEU A 119 5.42 -5.36 -7.23
CA LEU A 119 5.22 -4.17 -6.42
C LEU A 119 3.78 -4.05 -5.98
N PHE A 120 3.57 -3.64 -4.74
CA PHE A 120 2.25 -3.20 -4.32
C PHE A 120 2.31 -2.00 -3.39
N THR A 121 1.18 -1.31 -3.28
CA THR A 121 1.00 -0.20 -2.34
C THR A 121 -0.44 -0.15 -1.85
N PHE A 122 -0.71 0.74 -0.88
CA PHE A 122 -2.04 1.07 -0.41
C PHE A 122 -2.24 2.58 -0.48
N VAL A 123 -3.40 2.98 -0.97
CA VAL A 123 -3.85 4.38 -1.00
C VAL A 123 -4.89 4.65 0.09
N ARG A 124 -5.05 5.92 0.43
CA ARG A 124 -6.04 6.41 1.39
C ARG A 124 -6.69 7.67 0.86
N ASP A 125 -7.89 7.97 1.34
CA ASP A 125 -8.49 9.28 1.13
C ASP A 125 -7.48 10.39 1.48
N PRO A 126 -7.18 11.34 0.58
CA PRO A 126 -6.12 12.31 0.81
C PRO A 126 -6.39 13.22 2.01
N VAL A 127 -7.65 13.56 2.26
CA VAL A 127 -8.06 14.40 3.39
C VAL A 127 -7.81 13.67 4.69
N GLU A 128 -8.31 12.44 4.81
CA GLU A 128 -8.07 11.63 5.99
C GLU A 128 -6.58 11.33 6.23
N ARG A 129 -5.81 11.15 5.15
CA ARG A 129 -4.37 10.91 5.22
C ARG A 129 -3.63 12.11 5.81
N VAL A 130 -3.97 13.34 5.38
CA VAL A 130 -3.38 14.58 5.90
C VAL A 130 -3.74 14.77 7.38
N ILE A 131 -5.02 14.62 7.75
CA ILE A 131 -5.46 14.74 9.14
C ILE A 131 -4.78 13.69 10.03
N SER A 132 -4.72 12.43 9.55
CA SER A 132 -4.05 11.34 10.28
C SER A 132 -2.55 11.56 10.44
N GLU A 133 -1.89 12.17 9.45
CA GLU A 133 -0.49 12.54 9.54
C GLU A 133 -0.28 13.65 10.55
N TYR A 134 -1.07 14.73 10.49
CA TYR A 134 -0.99 15.84 11.42
C TYR A 134 -1.12 15.38 12.89
N HIS A 135 -2.14 14.57 13.21
CA HIS A 135 -2.29 14.06 14.57
C HIS A 135 -1.16 13.13 14.99
N TYR A 136 -0.68 12.27 14.09
CA TYR A 136 0.45 11.39 14.39
C TYR A 136 1.74 12.17 14.61
N SER A 137 2.04 13.18 13.79
CA SER A 137 3.26 13.98 13.91
C SER A 137 3.30 14.83 15.18
N ARG A 138 2.15 15.04 15.83
CA ARG A 138 2.04 15.70 17.14
C ARG A 138 2.02 14.72 18.32
N SER A 139 1.95 13.42 18.06
CA SER A 139 1.83 12.41 19.12
C SER A 139 3.22 12.01 19.65
N PRO A 140 3.30 11.50 20.89
CA PRO A 140 4.57 11.07 21.49
C PRO A 140 5.30 9.96 20.70
N GLU A 141 4.58 9.23 19.84
CA GLU A 141 5.12 8.18 18.98
C GLU A 141 5.85 8.72 17.73
N HIS A 142 5.82 10.03 17.47
CA HIS A 142 6.61 10.65 16.41
C HIS A 142 8.04 10.93 16.87
N ALA A 143 8.99 10.95 15.94
CA ALA A 143 10.41 11.18 16.26
C ALA A 143 10.70 12.59 16.80
N ASP A 144 9.93 13.59 16.37
CA ASP A 144 10.11 15.00 16.78
C ASP A 144 8.75 15.73 16.84
N PRO A 145 7.91 15.45 17.86
CA PRO A 145 6.60 16.08 17.99
C PRO A 145 6.70 17.56 18.35
N ALA A 146 7.67 17.95 19.18
CA ALA A 146 7.87 19.34 19.60
C ALA A 146 8.25 20.24 18.41
N GLY A 147 9.20 19.79 17.58
CA GLY A 147 9.59 20.51 16.37
C GLY A 147 8.46 20.60 15.35
N PHE A 148 7.64 19.55 15.21
CA PHE A 148 6.47 19.59 14.34
C PHE A 148 5.41 20.59 14.83
N ILE A 149 5.08 20.59 16.12
CA ILE A 149 4.10 21.51 16.72
C ILE A 149 4.56 22.98 16.56
N ALA A 150 5.85 23.25 16.75
CA ALA A 150 6.40 24.60 16.59
C ALA A 150 6.30 25.09 15.13
N ARG A 151 6.51 24.20 14.16
CA ARG A 151 6.44 24.53 12.72
C ARG A 151 5.01 24.60 12.18
N PHE A 152 4.12 23.76 12.71
CA PHE A 152 2.71 23.66 12.29
C PHE A 152 1.78 23.66 13.52
N PRO A 153 1.54 24.83 14.13
CA PRO A 153 0.70 24.95 15.32
C PRO A 153 -0.72 24.45 15.11
N THR A 154 -1.27 24.65 13.91
CA THR A 154 -2.63 24.24 13.52
C THR A 154 -2.64 23.27 12.33
N LEU A 155 -3.77 22.58 12.13
CA LEU A 155 -3.98 21.74 10.94
C LEU A 155 -3.94 22.58 9.65
N GLY A 156 -4.44 23.82 9.69
CA GLY A 156 -4.39 24.73 8.55
C GLY A 156 -2.96 25.07 8.12
N ASP A 157 -2.06 25.31 9.08
CA ASP A 157 -0.64 25.56 8.78
C ASP A 157 -0.01 24.35 8.08
N PHE A 158 -0.29 23.15 8.58
CA PHE A 158 0.20 21.91 7.97
C PHE A 158 -0.41 21.68 6.57
N ALA A 159 -1.71 21.88 6.42
CA ALA A 159 -2.45 21.68 5.16
C ALA A 159 -1.95 22.58 4.02
N ARG A 160 -1.44 23.78 4.33
CA ARG A 160 -0.85 24.72 3.36
C ARG A 160 0.63 24.43 3.07
N SER A 161 1.24 23.48 3.78
CA SER A 161 2.65 23.14 3.59
C SER A 161 2.88 22.19 2.43
N SER A 162 4.09 22.23 1.86
CA SER A 162 4.53 21.23 0.89
C SER A 162 4.63 19.82 1.48
N GLU A 163 4.71 19.67 2.80
CA GLU A 163 4.83 18.36 3.47
C GLU A 163 3.51 17.58 3.48
N ALA A 164 2.38 18.29 3.46
CA ALA A 164 1.04 17.72 3.38
C ALA A 164 0.55 17.50 1.94
N THR A 165 1.21 18.10 0.94
CA THR A 165 0.77 18.18 -0.46
C THR A 165 1.14 16.92 -1.26
N ASN A 166 0.14 16.27 -1.86
CA ASN A 166 0.27 15.15 -2.82
C ASN A 166 1.26 14.05 -2.40
N LYS A 167 1.22 13.65 -1.12
CA LYS A 167 2.24 12.75 -0.56
C LYS A 167 2.25 11.38 -1.24
N MET A 168 1.08 10.82 -1.60
CA MET A 168 1.03 9.54 -2.31
C MET A 168 1.68 9.67 -3.69
N ALA A 169 1.39 10.75 -4.43
CA ALA A 169 2.01 11.05 -5.72
C ALA A 169 3.52 11.20 -5.60
N VAL A 170 4.01 11.91 -4.57
CA VAL A 170 5.44 12.11 -4.32
C VAL A 170 6.16 10.78 -4.05
N PHE A 171 5.54 9.85 -3.33
CA PHE A 171 6.11 8.51 -3.16
C PHE A 171 6.10 7.71 -4.47
N ILE A 172 5.00 7.74 -5.20
CA ILE A 172 4.79 6.92 -6.40
C ILE A 172 5.60 7.42 -7.60
N ALA A 173 5.71 8.73 -7.79
CA ALA A 173 6.30 9.35 -8.97
C ALA A 173 7.64 10.05 -8.69
N GLY A 174 8.04 10.20 -7.42
CA GLY A 174 9.30 10.83 -7.03
C GLY A 174 9.36 12.27 -7.51
N ARG A 175 10.46 12.63 -8.17
CA ARG A 175 10.67 13.97 -8.76
C ARG A 175 9.94 14.18 -10.09
N ARG A 176 9.25 13.17 -10.64
CA ARG A 176 8.57 13.27 -11.93
C ARG A 176 7.37 14.21 -11.83
N ARG A 177 7.29 15.17 -12.75
CA ARG A 177 6.12 16.05 -12.89
C ARG A 177 5.04 15.32 -13.67
N ILE A 178 4.16 14.61 -12.96
CA ILE A 178 3.00 13.94 -13.56
C ILE A 178 1.76 14.79 -13.28
N ALA A 179 1.04 15.16 -14.33
CA ALA A 179 -0.23 15.85 -14.18
C ALA A 179 -1.21 15.00 -13.35
N PRO A 180 -2.02 15.58 -12.44
CA PRO A 180 -2.95 14.83 -11.60
C PRO A 180 -3.78 13.76 -12.34
N ALA A 181 -4.31 14.10 -13.52
CA ALA A 181 -5.12 13.20 -14.33
C ALA A 181 -4.36 11.98 -14.88
N HIS A 182 -3.03 12.06 -15.00
CA HIS A 182 -2.18 10.98 -15.54
C HIS A 182 -1.56 10.11 -14.45
N LEU A 183 -1.60 10.54 -13.19
CA LEU A 183 -1.06 9.75 -12.07
C LEU A 183 -1.71 8.37 -11.94
N PRO A 184 -3.04 8.19 -12.10
CA PRO A 184 -3.64 6.86 -12.04
C PRO A 184 -3.06 5.89 -13.07
N ALA A 185 -2.99 6.30 -14.33
CA ALA A 185 -2.46 5.45 -15.41
C ALA A 185 -0.99 5.10 -15.18
N PHE A 186 -0.19 6.05 -14.67
CA PHE A 186 1.19 5.80 -14.29
C PHE A 186 1.30 4.78 -13.14
N ALA A 187 0.50 4.95 -12.07
CA ALA A 187 0.50 4.04 -10.93
C ALA A 187 0.02 2.64 -11.33
N PHE A 188 -1.04 2.55 -12.14
CA PHE A 188 -1.67 1.27 -12.51
C PHE A 188 -0.75 0.40 -13.36
N LYS A 189 0.07 1.01 -14.22
CA LYS A 189 1.12 0.30 -15.00
C LYS A 189 2.35 -0.07 -14.17
N ARG A 190 2.54 0.56 -13.01
CA ARG A 190 3.72 0.36 -12.16
C ARG A 190 3.51 -0.74 -11.13
N PHE A 191 2.36 -0.69 -10.46
CA PHE A 191 2.07 -1.60 -9.38
C PHE A 191 1.40 -2.85 -9.90
N HIS A 192 1.83 -3.98 -9.36
CA HIS A 192 1.17 -5.25 -9.57
C HIS A 192 -0.13 -5.30 -8.78
N PHE A 193 -0.19 -4.65 -7.61
CA PHE A 193 -1.43 -4.48 -6.84
C PHE A 193 -1.51 -3.11 -6.13
N ILE A 194 -2.71 -2.52 -6.05
CA ILE A 194 -2.97 -1.31 -5.27
C ILE A 194 -4.20 -1.54 -4.38
N GLY A 195 -3.99 -1.57 -3.07
CA GLY A 195 -5.07 -1.62 -2.08
C GLY A 195 -5.61 -0.24 -1.72
N SER A 196 -6.79 -0.20 -1.10
CA SER A 196 -7.41 1.02 -0.58
C SER A 196 -7.74 0.86 0.89
N GLN A 197 -7.40 1.84 1.72
CA GLN A 197 -7.74 1.84 3.14
C GLN A 197 -9.26 1.95 3.39
N LYS A 198 -10.01 2.62 2.50
CA LYS A 198 -11.49 2.62 2.53
C LYS A 198 -12.08 1.25 2.20
N LEU A 199 -11.38 0.46 1.38
CA LEU A 199 -11.78 -0.88 0.97
C LEU A 199 -10.82 -1.92 1.56
N TYR A 200 -10.43 -1.74 2.83
CA TYR A 200 -9.33 -2.51 3.40
C TYR A 200 -9.63 -4.01 3.42
N THR A 201 -10.81 -4.42 3.88
CA THR A 201 -11.22 -5.83 3.93
C THR A 201 -11.12 -6.53 2.57
N PRO A 202 -11.76 -6.05 1.48
CA PRO A 202 -11.60 -6.68 0.17
C PRO A 202 -10.16 -6.55 -0.36
N SER A 203 -9.47 -5.42 -0.16
CA SER A 203 -8.06 -5.25 -0.58
C SER A 203 -7.15 -6.29 0.07
N TYR A 204 -7.32 -6.51 1.37
CA TYR A 204 -6.56 -7.49 2.14
C TYR A 204 -6.89 -8.92 1.71
N ARG A 205 -8.17 -9.25 1.48
CA ARG A 205 -8.56 -10.59 1.01
C ARG A 205 -7.94 -10.93 -0.35
N ILE A 206 -7.90 -9.97 -1.29
CA ILE A 206 -7.21 -10.16 -2.57
C ILE A 206 -5.72 -10.42 -2.31
N LEU A 207 -5.06 -9.52 -1.58
CA LEU A 207 -3.63 -9.64 -1.31
C LEU A 207 -3.29 -10.95 -0.59
N SER A 208 -4.06 -11.36 0.41
CA SER A 208 -3.86 -12.62 1.14
C SER A 208 -3.97 -13.84 0.23
N THR A 209 -4.96 -13.86 -0.66
CA THR A 209 -5.14 -14.91 -1.65
C THR A 209 -3.99 -14.95 -2.66
N MET A 210 -3.43 -13.80 -3.01
CA MET A 210 -2.30 -13.71 -3.94
C MET A 210 -0.96 -14.09 -3.28
N LEU A 211 -0.72 -13.68 -2.04
CA LEU A 211 0.59 -13.79 -1.41
C LEU A 211 0.72 -14.98 -0.46
N TRP A 212 -0.35 -15.55 0.11
CA TRP A 212 -0.22 -16.73 0.97
C TRP A 212 -1.41 -17.66 0.83
N HIS A 213 -2.48 -17.38 1.56
CA HIS A 213 -3.74 -18.11 1.51
C HIS A 213 -4.88 -17.17 1.91
N PRO A 214 -6.13 -17.48 1.50
CA PRO A 214 -7.28 -16.69 1.89
C PRO A 214 -7.36 -16.59 3.41
N THR A 215 -7.19 -15.39 3.96
CA THR A 215 -7.36 -15.13 5.39
C THR A 215 -8.27 -13.95 5.65
N LYS A 216 -8.98 -14.01 6.78
CA LYS A 216 -9.55 -12.82 7.39
C LYS A 216 -8.45 -12.09 8.16
N GLN A 217 -8.55 -10.77 8.19
CA GLN A 217 -7.68 -9.95 9.03
C GLN A 217 -7.96 -10.25 10.51
N LYS A 218 -6.91 -10.50 11.31
CA LYS A 218 -7.04 -10.53 12.79
C LYS A 218 -6.92 -9.12 13.39
N ALA A 219 -6.17 -8.21 12.74
CA ALA A 219 -5.84 -6.87 13.27
C ALA A 219 -6.89 -5.76 13.04
N ALA A 220 -8.19 -6.06 12.90
CA ALA A 220 -9.23 -5.05 12.61
C ALA A 220 -9.58 -4.16 13.82
N LEU A 221 -9.05 -4.44 15.01
CA LEU A 221 -9.48 -3.85 16.28
C LEU A 221 -9.04 -2.39 16.55
N ARG A 222 -8.57 -1.62 15.56
CA ARG A 222 -8.17 -0.20 15.78
C ARG A 222 -8.94 0.85 14.97
N VAL A 223 -9.90 0.48 14.11
CA VAL A 223 -10.49 1.43 13.14
C VAL A 223 -12.02 1.51 13.19
N SER A 224 -12.75 0.46 13.56
CA SER A 224 -14.21 0.51 13.69
C SER A 224 -14.62 1.19 15.01
N GLY A 225 -14.79 2.51 14.99
CA GLY A 225 -15.34 3.25 16.13
C GLY A 225 -14.86 4.69 16.32
N ARG A 226 -13.88 5.17 15.55
CA ARG A 226 -13.55 6.61 15.55
C ARG A 226 -14.48 7.34 14.59
N LYS A 227 -15.11 8.42 15.06
CA LYS A 227 -15.74 9.45 14.20
C LYS A 227 -14.81 9.77 13.04
N ASN A 228 -15.38 10.11 11.88
CA ASN A 228 -14.57 10.51 10.74
C ASN A 228 -13.75 11.73 11.16
N ALA A 229 -12.42 11.64 11.05
CA ALA A 229 -11.55 12.70 11.56
C ALA A 229 -11.77 14.04 10.82
N ALA A 230 -12.43 14.01 9.67
CA ALA A 230 -12.86 15.17 8.91
C ALA A 230 -14.14 15.85 9.45
N ASP A 231 -14.96 15.15 10.24
CA ASP A 231 -16.26 15.67 10.73
C ASP A 231 -16.08 16.85 11.71
N GLU A 232 -14.92 16.94 12.36
CA GLU A 232 -14.60 17.96 13.35
C GLU A 232 -13.64 19.05 12.79
N VAL A 233 -13.39 19.04 11.49
CA VAL A 233 -12.49 19.98 10.81
C VAL A 233 -13.29 21.05 10.05
N ASP A 234 -12.82 22.30 10.13
CA ASP A 234 -13.40 23.42 9.40
C ASP A 234 -13.50 23.13 7.88
N PRO A 235 -14.67 23.32 7.25
CA PRO A 235 -14.86 23.14 5.81
C PRO A 235 -13.84 23.86 4.93
N GLU A 236 -13.38 25.05 5.30
CA GLU A 236 -12.35 25.79 4.54
C GLU A 236 -11.02 25.02 4.54
N ILE A 237 -10.63 24.46 5.69
CA ILE A 237 -9.42 23.64 5.81
C ILE A 237 -9.56 22.35 5.01
N LEU A 238 -10.74 21.73 5.00
CA LEU A 238 -10.99 20.55 4.16
C LEU A 238 -10.83 20.87 2.66
N GLU A 239 -11.29 22.03 2.20
CA GLU A 239 -11.13 22.48 0.82
C GLU A 239 -9.67 22.71 0.46
N ILE A 240 -8.91 23.40 1.32
CA ILE A 240 -7.46 23.59 1.15
C ILE A 240 -6.73 22.24 1.03
N ILE A 241 -7.08 21.27 1.89
CA ILE A 241 -6.47 19.95 1.81
C ILE A 241 -6.78 19.29 0.47
N ARG A 242 -8.04 19.32 0.00
CA ARG A 242 -8.43 18.75 -1.31
C ARG A 242 -7.68 19.41 -2.46
N ASP A 243 -7.59 20.74 -2.45
CA ASP A 243 -6.92 21.49 -3.51
C ASP A 243 -5.42 21.23 -3.57
N ASN A 244 -4.75 21.15 -2.42
CA ASN A 244 -3.33 20.82 -2.36
C ASN A 244 -3.07 19.33 -2.65
N ASN A 245 -4.09 18.48 -2.68
CA ASN A 245 -3.94 17.03 -2.87
C ASN A 245 -4.65 16.50 -4.12
N ARG A 246 -4.81 17.32 -5.17
CA ARG A 246 -5.50 16.95 -6.41
C ARG A 246 -4.94 15.69 -7.11
N ALA A 247 -3.62 15.48 -7.08
CA ALA A 247 -3.02 14.29 -7.69
C ALA A 247 -3.35 13.04 -6.86
N ASP A 248 -3.19 13.13 -5.54
CA ASP A 248 -3.58 12.07 -4.61
C ASP A 248 -5.08 11.74 -4.73
N GLN A 249 -5.93 12.74 -4.92
CA GLN A 249 -7.37 12.57 -5.11
C GLN A 249 -7.69 11.82 -6.41
N ALA A 250 -7.03 12.18 -7.51
CA ALA A 250 -7.21 11.52 -8.80
C ALA A 250 -6.84 10.03 -8.69
N LEU A 251 -5.70 9.72 -8.06
CA LEU A 251 -5.28 8.34 -7.82
C LEU A 251 -6.27 7.58 -6.93
N TYR A 252 -6.63 8.14 -5.78
CA TYR A 252 -7.54 7.50 -4.85
C TYR A 252 -8.90 7.18 -5.49
N ASN A 253 -9.47 8.14 -6.22
CA ASN A 253 -10.75 7.98 -6.92
C ASN A 253 -10.67 6.89 -7.99
N ALA A 254 -9.60 6.87 -8.79
CA ALA A 254 -9.41 5.85 -9.82
C ALA A 254 -9.31 4.44 -9.22
N VAL A 255 -8.63 4.28 -8.08
CA VAL A 255 -8.60 3.00 -7.35
C VAL A 255 -10.01 2.60 -6.90
N GLN A 256 -10.81 3.52 -6.34
CA GLN A 256 -12.18 3.19 -5.93
C GLN A 256 -13.04 2.74 -7.12
N ILE A 257 -12.87 3.35 -8.29
CA ILE A 257 -13.57 2.97 -9.52
C ILE A 257 -13.14 1.57 -9.97
N ALA A 258 -11.84 1.28 -9.98
CA ALA A 258 -11.34 -0.04 -10.36
C ALA A 258 -11.96 -1.15 -9.51
N PHE A 259 -11.96 -1.01 -8.18
CA PHE A 259 -12.61 -1.96 -7.26
C PHE A 259 -14.12 -2.06 -7.46
N ARG A 260 -14.81 -0.94 -7.70
CA ARG A 260 -16.25 -0.93 -7.94
C ARG A 260 -16.62 -1.75 -9.17
N ASN A 261 -15.85 -1.57 -10.25
CA ASN A 261 -16.13 -2.22 -11.53
C ASN A 261 -16.05 -3.75 -11.45
N VAL A 262 -15.24 -4.29 -10.54
CA VAL A 262 -14.98 -5.73 -10.43
C VAL A 262 -15.65 -6.38 -9.23
N ARG A 263 -16.44 -5.62 -8.45
CA ARG A 263 -16.90 -6.03 -7.12
C ARG A 263 -17.62 -7.38 -7.10
N GLU A 264 -18.52 -7.60 -8.05
CA GLU A 264 -19.35 -8.80 -8.12
C GLU A 264 -18.50 -10.03 -8.48
N GLU A 265 -17.80 -9.98 -9.61
CA GLU A 265 -16.85 -11.00 -10.05
C GLU A 265 -15.80 -11.32 -8.97
N LEU A 266 -15.25 -10.30 -8.32
CA LEU A 266 -14.27 -10.46 -7.26
C LEU A 266 -14.82 -11.23 -6.06
N ASN A 267 -16.06 -10.95 -5.65
CA ASN A 267 -16.68 -11.62 -4.51
C ASN A 267 -16.87 -13.12 -4.77
N GLU A 268 -17.27 -13.48 -5.99
CA GLU A 268 -17.43 -14.87 -6.42
C GLU A 268 -16.08 -15.59 -6.42
N ILE A 269 -15.06 -15.02 -7.07
CA ILE A 269 -13.71 -15.59 -7.13
C ILE A 269 -13.10 -15.77 -5.73
N LEU A 270 -13.22 -14.76 -4.86
CA LEU A 270 -12.70 -14.85 -3.49
C LEU A 270 -13.44 -15.87 -2.62
N LYS A 271 -14.72 -16.14 -2.92
CA LYS A 271 -15.49 -17.20 -2.25
C LYS A 271 -14.98 -18.56 -2.68
N GLU A 272 -14.81 -18.78 -3.98
CA GLU A 272 -14.28 -20.04 -4.52
C GLU A 272 -12.88 -20.36 -3.99
N TYR A 273 -11.95 -19.39 -3.99
CA TYR A 273 -10.61 -19.61 -3.42
C TYR A 273 -10.65 -20.00 -1.94
N ALA A 274 -11.57 -19.43 -1.15
CA ALA A 274 -11.72 -19.78 0.25
C ALA A 274 -12.28 -21.20 0.43
N GLU A 275 -13.26 -21.60 -0.39
CA GLU A 275 -13.83 -22.95 -0.38
C GLU A 275 -12.80 -24.01 -0.80
N GLU A 276 -12.06 -23.77 -1.88
CA GLU A 276 -10.98 -24.65 -2.32
C GLU A 276 -9.89 -24.83 -1.26
N TRP A 277 -9.51 -23.74 -0.58
CA TRP A 277 -8.49 -23.80 0.46
C TRP A 277 -8.98 -24.60 1.67
N ARG A 278 -10.23 -24.41 2.12
CA ARG A 278 -10.82 -25.19 3.22
C ARG A 278 -10.91 -26.66 2.90
N ALA A 279 -11.35 -27.01 1.69
CA ALA A 279 -11.43 -28.40 1.23
C ALA A 279 -10.06 -29.10 1.28
N LYS A 280 -8.97 -28.36 0.96
CA LYS A 280 -7.59 -28.86 1.02
C LYS A 280 -6.98 -28.83 2.42
N ASN A 281 -7.53 -28.04 3.35
CA ASN A 281 -6.96 -27.80 4.69
C ASN A 281 -8.03 -27.92 5.81
N PRO A 282 -8.72 -29.06 5.95
CA PRO A 282 -9.88 -29.20 6.85
C PRO A 282 -9.55 -29.08 8.35
N ARG A 283 -8.27 -29.06 8.72
CA ARG A 283 -7.79 -28.89 10.11
C ARG A 283 -7.28 -27.49 10.43
N ALA A 284 -7.21 -26.61 9.43
CA ALA A 284 -6.68 -25.25 9.62
C ALA A 284 -7.69 -24.30 10.30
N ASP A 285 -8.98 -24.68 10.36
CA ASP A 285 -10.04 -23.86 10.93
C ASP A 285 -10.01 -23.74 12.47
N ALA A 286 -9.11 -24.44 13.16
CA ALA A 286 -8.99 -24.37 14.62
C ALA A 286 -8.46 -23.01 15.14
N ASP A 287 -8.04 -22.10 14.25
CA ASP A 287 -7.48 -20.79 14.60
C ASP A 287 -8.15 -19.61 13.83
N THR A 288 -9.30 -19.86 13.19
CA THR A 288 -9.99 -18.88 12.31
C THR A 288 -11.44 -18.53 12.64
N ASP A 289 -12.11 -19.14 13.64
CA ASP A 289 -13.52 -18.87 13.91
C ASP A 289 -13.84 -18.39 15.34
N THR A 290 -14.21 -17.11 15.43
CA THR A 290 -15.31 -16.46 16.17
C THR A 290 -15.11 -14.96 15.85
N VAL A 291 -15.97 -14.21 15.18
CA VAL A 291 -17.40 -13.96 15.40
C VAL A 291 -18.04 -13.45 14.10
N ASP A 292 -19.28 -13.90 13.91
CA ASP A 292 -20.43 -13.48 13.08
C ASP A 292 -20.30 -12.78 11.71
N ALA A 293 -21.18 -13.25 10.82
CA ALA A 293 -21.49 -12.61 9.55
C ALA A 293 -22.65 -11.63 9.77
N SER A 294 -22.34 -10.40 10.18
CA SER A 294 -23.24 -9.26 10.03
C SER A 294 -22.43 -7.95 10.02
N ASP A 295 -22.79 -7.08 9.07
CA ASP A 295 -22.34 -5.71 8.79
C ASP A 295 -21.19 -5.48 7.78
#